data_AF-A0A971F9X9-F1
#
_entry.id   AF-A0A971F9X9-F1
#
_cell.length_a   1.000
_cell.length_b   1.000
_cell.length_c   1.000
_cell.angle_alpha   90.00
_cell.angle_beta   90.00
_cell.angle_gamma   90.00
#
_symmetry.space_group_name_H-M   'P 1'
#
loop_
_entity.id
_entity.type
_entity.pdbx_description
1 polymer ?
#
loop_
_entity_poly.entity_id
_entity_poly.type
_entity_poly.pdbx_seq_one_letter_code
_entity_poly.pdbx_strand_id
1 'polypeptide(L)'
;MLSLGPDALPAIQERLANPEGPAFRRGLAFLLGEIPGEASDRALVRLVCTDQAPVSTTALFQLLHRADLSGPLTFPLTDEELGVLVDAVNRPETHPGGGMIIRLLGLCAKNDVRTRFDPILARFIRDIRYTGEYPKVMGSYVSPRVYTLNGHLLAFGQMGDTSWAPLRAAIQEARSRGETEVGKWLCIAAGYACDPEVADALKPVVLSDPDRYVRLVAIRAYSRSAGQKAVPVLESLLDDPTVGEYDLKSFAPPPKIIALTARAEMHRLTNPD
;
A
#
# COMPACT_ATOMS: atom_id res chain seq x y z
N MET A 1 8.28 5.06 -25.17
CA MET A 1 9.11 5.61 -24.08
C MET A 1 10.54 5.23 -24.38
N LEU A 2 11.41 6.22 -24.59
CA LEU A 2 12.86 5.98 -24.65
C LEU A 2 13.30 5.76 -23.20
N SER A 3 13.70 4.54 -22.84
CA SER A 3 14.38 4.30 -21.56
C SER A 3 15.65 5.14 -21.57
N LEU A 4 15.78 6.06 -20.61
CA LEU A 4 17.02 6.79 -20.41
C LEU A 4 18.03 5.84 -19.77
N GLY A 5 19.23 5.75 -20.36
CA GLY A 5 20.31 4.92 -19.82
C GLY A 5 20.90 5.50 -18.52
N PRO A 6 21.63 4.68 -17.74
CA PRO A 6 22.34 5.12 -16.53
C PRO A 6 23.24 6.35 -16.73
N ASP A 7 23.77 6.54 -17.94
CA ASP A 7 24.64 7.66 -18.31
C ASP A 7 23.97 9.04 -18.20
N ALA A 8 22.63 9.10 -18.21
CA ALA A 8 21.88 10.33 -18.03
C ALA A 8 21.80 10.80 -16.56
N LEU A 9 22.06 9.91 -15.59
CA LEU A 9 21.86 10.17 -14.18
C LEU A 9 22.70 11.37 -13.66
N PRO A 10 24.01 11.46 -13.94
CA PRO A 10 24.82 12.59 -13.44
C PRO A 10 24.30 13.95 -13.92
N ALA A 11 23.92 14.04 -15.21
CA ALA A 11 23.42 15.28 -15.80
C ALA A 11 22.05 15.70 -15.21
N ILE A 12 21.19 14.72 -14.90
CA ILE A 12 19.90 14.99 -14.25
C ILE A 12 20.12 15.47 -12.81
N GLN A 13 21.02 14.82 -12.06
CA GLN A 13 21.35 15.21 -10.68
C GLN A 13 21.95 16.62 -10.60
N GLU A 14 22.84 16.96 -11.52
CA GLU A 14 23.41 18.31 -11.62
C GLU A 14 22.31 19.36 -11.84
N ARG A 15 21.37 19.11 -12.77
CA ARG A 15 20.25 20.03 -13.02
C ARG A 15 19.28 20.12 -11.85
N LEU A 16 19.10 19.06 -11.07
CA LEU A 16 18.34 19.07 -9.82
C LEU A 16 19.04 19.85 -8.69
N ALA A 17 20.35 20.09 -8.76
CA ALA A 17 21.04 20.93 -7.78
C ALA A 17 20.91 22.44 -8.08
N ASN A 18 20.50 22.79 -9.31
CA ASN A 18 20.43 24.17 -9.78
C ASN A 18 19.05 24.81 -9.51
N PRO A 19 18.98 26.16 -9.41
CA PRO A 19 17.74 26.89 -9.16
C PRO A 19 16.84 26.91 -10.40
N GLU A 20 16.21 25.76 -10.67
CA GLU A 20 15.18 25.58 -11.68
C GLU A 20 13.79 25.60 -11.04
N GLY A 21 12.77 26.02 -11.80
CA GLY A 21 11.40 26.09 -11.30
C GLY A 21 10.80 24.71 -10.95
N PRO A 22 9.77 24.64 -10.07
CA PRO A 22 9.18 23.37 -9.62
C PRO A 22 8.66 22.46 -10.75
N ALA A 23 8.16 23.04 -11.85
CA ALA A 23 7.68 22.28 -13.01
C ALA A 23 8.82 21.51 -13.72
N PHE A 24 9.98 22.13 -13.87
CA PHE A 24 11.14 21.52 -14.49
C PHE A 24 11.73 20.42 -13.60
N ARG A 25 11.89 20.72 -12.30
CA ARG A 25 12.33 19.74 -11.29
C ARG A 25 11.42 18.52 -11.22
N ARG A 26 10.10 18.73 -11.32
CA ARG A 26 9.11 17.64 -11.41
C ARG A 26 9.33 16.76 -12.63
N GLY A 27 9.63 17.35 -13.79
CA GLY A 27 10.00 16.62 -15.00
C GLY A 27 11.25 15.76 -14.79
N LEU A 28 12.28 16.33 -14.16
CA LEU A 28 13.51 15.58 -13.83
C LEU A 28 13.25 14.42 -12.85
N ALA A 29 12.40 14.62 -11.83
CA ALA A 29 11.99 13.55 -10.92
C ALA A 29 11.27 12.40 -11.66
N PHE A 30 10.45 12.72 -12.68
CA PHE A 30 9.86 11.71 -13.54
C PHE A 30 10.93 10.94 -14.33
N LEU A 31 11.88 11.64 -14.95
CA LEU A 31 12.96 11.02 -15.72
C LEU A 31 13.87 10.12 -14.87
N LEU A 32 14.14 10.48 -13.61
CA LEU A 32 14.86 9.61 -12.68
C LEU A 32 14.14 8.26 -12.47
N GLY A 33 12.79 8.28 -12.46
CA GLY A 33 11.97 7.08 -12.36
C GLY A 33 12.19 6.07 -13.48
N GLU A 34 12.51 6.56 -14.68
CA GLU A 34 12.74 5.74 -15.88
C GLU A 34 14.15 5.14 -15.94
N ILE A 35 15.09 5.58 -15.09
CA ILE A 35 16.47 5.10 -15.06
C ILE A 35 16.61 3.98 -14.01
N PRO A 36 16.88 2.72 -14.38
CA PRO A 36 16.97 1.62 -13.42
C PRO A 36 18.17 1.76 -12.46
N GLY A 37 18.08 1.11 -11.30
CA GLY A 37 19.18 0.96 -10.36
C GLY A 37 19.11 1.85 -9.12
N GLU A 38 19.87 1.42 -8.10
CA GLU A 38 19.88 1.98 -6.75
C GLU A 38 20.21 3.49 -6.71
N ALA A 39 21.07 3.98 -7.61
CA ALA A 39 21.47 5.38 -7.62
C ALA A 39 20.29 6.32 -7.94
N SER A 40 19.39 5.90 -8.84
CA SER A 40 18.15 6.62 -9.13
C SER A 40 17.19 6.56 -7.95
N ASP A 41 17.05 5.41 -7.30
CA ASP A 41 16.19 5.24 -6.13
C ASP A 41 16.65 6.14 -4.98
N ARG A 42 17.96 6.22 -4.71
CA ARG A 42 18.53 7.14 -3.73
C ARG A 42 18.25 8.61 -4.09
N ALA A 43 18.37 8.98 -5.36
CA ALA A 43 18.07 10.33 -5.80
C ALA A 43 16.59 10.68 -5.59
N LEU A 44 15.69 9.74 -5.89
CA LEU A 44 14.25 9.92 -5.67
C LEU A 44 13.93 10.00 -4.17
N VAL A 45 14.53 9.16 -3.31
CA VAL A 45 14.33 9.23 -1.85
C VAL A 45 14.74 10.61 -1.31
N ARG A 46 15.89 11.13 -1.75
CA ARG A 46 16.32 12.49 -1.38
C ARG A 46 15.31 13.57 -1.78
N LEU A 47 14.71 13.46 -2.97
CA LEU A 47 13.67 14.38 -3.42
C LEU A 47 12.39 14.24 -2.58
N VAL A 48 12.02 13.04 -2.15
CA VAL A 48 10.90 12.83 -1.23
C VAL A 48 11.17 13.53 0.11
N CYS A 49 12.39 13.43 0.63
CA CYS A 49 12.72 13.95 1.95
C CYS A 49 13.02 15.46 1.98
N THR A 50 13.51 16.05 0.89
CA THR A 50 14.03 17.44 0.90
C THR A 50 13.26 18.42 0.00
N ASP A 51 12.48 17.93 -0.97
CA ASP A 51 11.75 18.79 -1.91
C ASP A 51 10.27 18.99 -1.50
N GLN A 52 9.63 19.99 -2.09
CA GLN A 52 8.23 20.30 -1.84
C GLN A 52 7.33 19.69 -2.92
N ALA A 53 6.03 19.60 -2.64
CA ALA A 53 5.07 19.26 -3.68
C ALA A 53 5.09 20.33 -4.80
N PRO A 54 5.01 19.95 -6.08
CA PRO A 54 4.67 18.62 -6.60
C PRO A 54 5.86 17.68 -6.88
N VAL A 55 7.10 18.12 -6.62
CA VAL A 55 8.32 17.35 -6.94
C VAL A 55 8.43 16.12 -6.06
N SER A 56 8.32 16.28 -4.74
CA SER A 56 8.40 15.16 -3.77
C SER A 56 7.32 14.11 -4.02
N THR A 57 6.08 14.53 -4.33
CA THR A 57 4.99 13.61 -4.67
C THR A 57 5.26 12.84 -5.97
N THR A 58 5.88 13.48 -6.97
CA THR A 58 6.25 12.80 -8.22
C THR A 58 7.38 11.80 -7.99
N ALA A 59 8.38 12.16 -7.18
CA ALA A 59 9.46 11.26 -6.81
C ALA A 59 8.94 10.03 -6.03
N LEU A 60 8.01 10.27 -5.09
CA LEU A 60 7.34 9.21 -4.34
C LEU A 60 6.56 8.25 -5.25
N PHE A 61 5.79 8.80 -6.20
CA PHE A 61 5.05 7.99 -7.17
C PHE A 61 6.00 7.11 -8.00
N GLN A 62 7.11 7.68 -8.48
CA GLN A 62 8.12 6.95 -9.25
C GLN A 62 8.78 5.84 -8.44
N LEU A 63 9.14 6.08 -7.17
CA LEU A 63 9.67 5.05 -6.28
C LEU A 63 8.70 3.87 -6.12
N LEU A 64 7.42 4.15 -5.89
CA LEU A 64 6.42 3.09 -5.72
C LEU A 64 6.20 2.30 -7.01
N HIS A 65 6.15 2.98 -8.16
CA HIS A 65 6.02 2.32 -9.45
C HIS A 65 7.19 1.36 -9.71
N ARG A 66 8.42 1.81 -9.44
CA ARG A 66 9.62 0.99 -9.58
C ARG A 66 9.65 -0.18 -8.60
N ALA A 67 9.24 0.06 -7.36
CA ALA A 67 9.17 -0.99 -6.34
C ALA A 67 8.13 -2.06 -6.66
N ASP A 68 7.02 -1.69 -7.32
CA ASP A 68 6.03 -2.65 -7.82
C ASP A 68 6.60 -3.55 -8.93
N LEU A 69 7.66 -3.13 -9.63
CA LEU A 69 8.34 -3.91 -10.67
C LEU A 69 9.57 -4.67 -10.17
N SER A 70 10.34 -4.08 -9.25
CA SER A 70 11.68 -4.54 -8.88
C SER A 70 11.81 -4.97 -7.42
N GLY A 71 10.75 -4.83 -6.62
CA GLY A 71 10.77 -5.15 -5.19
C GLY A 71 11.22 -3.99 -4.29
N PRO A 72 11.52 -4.27 -3.00
CA PRO A 72 11.85 -3.24 -2.02
C PRO A 72 13.19 -2.55 -2.28
N LEU A 73 13.42 -1.43 -1.58
CA LEU A 73 14.69 -0.71 -1.67
C LEU A 73 15.87 -1.59 -1.25
N THR A 74 16.93 -1.57 -2.06
CA THR A 74 18.11 -2.42 -1.87
C THR A 74 19.12 -1.86 -0.87
N PHE A 75 18.87 -0.67 -0.34
CA PHE A 75 19.76 0.07 0.55
C PHE A 75 19.05 0.58 1.81
N PRO A 76 19.80 0.81 2.91
CA PRO A 76 19.25 1.47 4.08
C PRO A 76 19.16 2.99 3.84
N LEU A 77 18.07 3.57 4.30
CA LEU A 77 17.92 5.02 4.46
C LEU A 77 18.74 5.49 5.66
N THR A 78 19.16 6.76 5.65
CA THR A 78 19.77 7.39 6.82
C THR A 78 18.75 7.62 7.94
N ASP A 79 19.22 7.87 9.16
CA ASP A 79 18.33 8.21 10.29
C ASP A 79 17.53 9.48 10.04
N GLU A 80 18.10 10.45 9.31
CA GLU A 80 17.43 11.69 8.90
C GLU A 80 16.31 11.41 7.88
N GLU A 81 16.61 10.64 6.83
CA GLU A 81 15.62 10.25 5.81
C GLU A 81 14.48 9.45 6.43
N LEU A 82 14.79 8.48 7.31
CA LEU A 82 13.80 7.73 8.07
C LEU A 82 12.97 8.64 8.98
N GLY A 83 13.61 9.59 9.66
CA GLY A 83 12.93 10.56 10.51
C GLY A 83 11.86 11.35 9.76
N VAL A 84 12.17 11.80 8.53
CA VAL A 84 11.20 12.49 7.66
C VAL A 84 10.03 11.59 7.29
N LEU A 85 10.29 10.34 6.88
CA LEU A 85 9.20 9.42 6.54
C LEU A 85 8.32 9.08 7.74
N VAL A 86 8.91 8.87 8.92
CA VAL A 86 8.17 8.59 10.16
C VAL A 86 7.34 9.80 10.59
N ASP A 87 7.87 11.02 10.52
CA ASP A 87 7.10 12.22 10.81
C ASP A 87 5.92 12.37 9.84
N ALA A 88 6.13 12.10 8.55
CA ALA A 88 5.09 12.13 7.53
C ALA A 88 3.99 11.08 7.74
N VAL A 89 4.31 9.87 8.22
CA VAL A 89 3.32 8.87 8.65
C VAL A 89 2.52 9.35 9.86
N ASN A 90 3.19 10.00 10.82
CA ASN A 90 2.56 10.44 12.07
C ASN A 90 1.68 11.68 11.89
N ARG A 91 2.06 12.58 10.96
CA ARG A 91 1.45 13.88 10.68
C ARG A 91 1.15 14.04 9.18
N PRO A 92 0.17 13.30 8.63
CA PRO A 92 -0.13 13.36 7.20
C PRO A 92 -0.75 14.70 6.77
N GLU A 93 -1.30 15.48 7.70
CA GLU A 93 -1.81 16.83 7.43
C GLU A 93 -0.71 17.83 7.06
N THR A 94 0.53 17.58 7.46
CA THR A 94 1.68 18.43 7.13
C THR A 94 2.51 17.89 5.97
N HIS A 95 2.16 16.73 5.42
CA HIS A 95 2.96 16.05 4.39
C HIS A 95 2.10 15.56 3.21
N PRO A 96 2.36 16.03 1.98
CA PRO A 96 1.71 15.50 0.78
C PRO A 96 2.19 14.06 0.54
N GLY A 97 1.28 13.12 0.32
CA GLY A 97 1.63 11.74 -0.04
C GLY A 97 0.73 10.67 0.58
N GLY A 98 0.12 10.94 1.74
CA GLY A 98 -0.85 10.05 2.38
C GLY A 98 -0.38 8.59 2.43
N GLY A 99 -1.21 7.67 1.92
CA GLY A 99 -0.89 6.24 1.89
C GLY A 99 0.39 5.86 1.11
N MET A 100 0.89 6.72 0.21
CA MET A 100 2.12 6.44 -0.53
C MET A 100 3.37 6.50 0.36
N ILE A 101 3.40 7.41 1.35
CA ILE A 101 4.51 7.50 2.32
C ILE A 101 4.55 6.25 3.20
N ILE A 102 3.38 5.76 3.62
CA ILE A 102 3.24 4.53 4.42
C ILE A 102 3.83 3.34 3.65
N ARG A 103 3.53 3.23 2.36
CA ARG A 103 4.12 2.22 1.47
C ARG A 103 5.63 2.37 1.34
N LEU A 104 6.13 3.59 1.12
CA LEU A 104 7.58 3.83 1.02
C LEU A 104 8.32 3.38 2.29
N LEU A 105 7.79 3.69 3.47
CA LEU A 105 8.39 3.23 4.73
C LEU A 105 8.37 1.68 4.83
N GLY A 106 7.30 1.03 4.38
CA GLY A 106 7.23 -0.44 4.27
C GLY A 106 8.33 -1.03 3.37
N LEU A 107 8.66 -0.34 2.27
CA LEU A 107 9.68 -0.76 1.29
C LEU A 107 11.13 -0.58 1.73
N CYS A 108 11.40 0.05 2.87
CA CYS A 108 12.75 0.29 3.39
C CYS A 108 13.37 -0.99 4.01
N ALA A 109 13.38 -2.11 3.29
CA ALA A 109 13.67 -3.44 3.83
C ALA A 109 15.06 -3.63 4.47
N LYS A 110 16.01 -2.74 4.17
CA LYS A 110 17.35 -2.74 4.77
C LYS A 110 17.45 -1.97 6.09
N ASN A 111 16.40 -1.26 6.49
CA ASN A 111 16.29 -0.64 7.81
C ASN A 111 15.61 -1.60 8.79
N ASP A 112 15.87 -1.40 10.09
CA ASP A 112 15.29 -2.20 11.17
C ASP A 112 13.76 -2.33 11.04
N VAL A 113 13.25 -3.53 11.31
CA VAL A 113 11.82 -3.82 11.14
C VAL A 113 10.96 -2.96 12.05
N ARG A 114 11.38 -2.69 13.30
CA ARG A 114 10.58 -1.93 14.25
C ARG A 114 10.51 -0.46 13.90
N THR A 115 11.62 0.11 13.42
CA THR A 115 11.67 1.51 12.95
C THR A 115 10.68 1.78 11.82
N ARG A 116 10.33 0.76 11.03
CA ARG A 116 9.34 0.86 9.95
C ARG A 116 7.95 0.42 10.38
N PHE A 117 7.87 -0.70 11.10
CA PHE A 117 6.62 -1.35 11.49
C PHE A 117 5.84 -0.52 12.51
N ASP A 118 6.49 -0.09 13.59
CA ASP A 118 5.81 0.52 14.74
C ASP A 118 5.05 1.81 14.34
N PRO A 119 5.63 2.74 13.53
CA PRO A 119 4.89 3.90 13.05
C PRO A 119 3.71 3.56 12.13
N ILE A 120 3.87 2.58 11.23
CA ILE A 120 2.81 2.14 10.31
C ILE A 120 1.65 1.52 11.11
N LEU A 121 1.95 0.65 12.08
CA LEU A 121 0.94 0.02 12.94
C LEU A 121 0.20 1.06 13.78
N ALA A 122 0.93 2.00 14.40
CA ALA A 122 0.32 3.04 15.21
C ALA A 122 -0.63 3.92 14.38
N ARG A 123 -0.23 4.32 13.17
CA ARG A 123 -1.12 5.05 12.24
C ARG A 123 -2.32 4.20 11.84
N PHE A 124 -2.12 2.93 11.52
CA PHE A 124 -3.18 2.03 11.08
C PHE A 124 -4.26 1.87 12.15
N ILE A 125 -3.87 1.61 13.40
CA ILE A 125 -4.82 1.48 14.52
C ILE A 125 -5.57 2.80 14.75
N ARG A 126 -4.87 3.95 14.67
CA ARG A 126 -5.52 5.27 14.76
C ARG A 126 -6.58 5.44 13.67
N ASP A 127 -6.25 5.09 12.43
CA ASP A 127 -7.17 5.21 11.30
C ASP A 127 -8.35 4.23 11.43
N ILE A 128 -8.13 2.99 11.88
CA ILE A 128 -9.24 2.04 12.12
C ILE A 128 -10.24 2.61 13.14
N ARG A 129 -9.74 3.24 14.20
CA ARG A 129 -10.54 3.85 15.28
C ARG A 129 -11.15 5.18 14.90
N TYR A 130 -10.77 5.78 13.76
CA TYR A 130 -11.32 7.06 13.34
C TYR A 130 -12.78 6.91 12.91
N THR A 131 -13.67 7.61 13.62
CA THR A 131 -15.13 7.60 13.40
C THR A 131 -15.65 8.84 12.68
N GLY A 132 -14.76 9.75 12.25
CA GLY A 132 -15.16 10.95 11.52
C GLY A 132 -15.34 10.68 10.02
N GLU A 133 -15.55 11.75 9.26
CA GLU A 133 -15.69 11.67 7.81
C GLU A 133 -14.33 11.53 7.13
N TYR A 134 -14.21 10.49 6.30
CA TYR A 134 -13.04 10.32 5.45
C TYR A 134 -13.14 11.23 4.21
N PRO A 135 -12.04 11.87 3.78
CA PRO A 135 -12.04 12.70 2.58
C PRO A 135 -12.53 11.93 1.36
N LYS A 136 -13.35 12.58 0.51
CA LYS A 136 -13.80 11.97 -0.75
C LYS A 136 -12.59 11.70 -1.64
N VAL A 137 -12.55 10.49 -2.20
CA VAL A 137 -11.46 10.05 -3.08
C VAL A 137 -12.01 9.92 -4.50
N MET A 138 -11.56 10.79 -5.40
CA MET A 138 -11.93 10.73 -6.80
C MET A 138 -11.34 9.47 -7.46
N GLY A 139 -12.17 8.75 -8.22
CA GLY A 139 -11.74 7.56 -8.98
C GLY A 139 -11.49 6.30 -8.15
N SER A 140 -11.77 6.31 -6.85
CA SER A 140 -11.73 5.09 -6.02
C SER A 140 -12.91 4.19 -6.34
N TYR A 141 -12.69 2.87 -6.40
CA TYR A 141 -13.74 1.85 -6.51
C TYR A 141 -14.19 1.29 -5.14
N VAL A 142 -13.65 1.84 -4.05
CA VAL A 142 -13.96 1.49 -2.65
C VAL A 142 -14.34 2.72 -1.84
N SER A 143 -14.96 2.49 -0.67
CA SER A 143 -15.28 3.58 0.26
C SER A 143 -14.04 4.37 0.69
N PRO A 144 -14.16 5.68 0.98
CA PRO A 144 -13.06 6.50 1.49
C PRO A 144 -12.31 5.89 2.68
N ARG A 145 -13.03 5.24 3.60
CA ARG A 145 -12.44 4.52 4.73
C ARG A 145 -11.54 3.38 4.25
N VAL A 146 -12.06 2.48 3.41
CA VAL A 146 -11.29 1.35 2.89
C VAL A 146 -10.12 1.83 2.02
N TYR A 147 -10.29 2.91 1.26
CA TYR A 147 -9.21 3.53 0.49
C TYR A 147 -8.04 3.96 1.38
N THR A 148 -8.32 4.68 2.47
CA THR A 148 -7.29 5.12 3.44
C THR A 148 -6.59 3.94 4.09
N LEU A 149 -7.36 2.93 4.52
CA LEU A 149 -6.79 1.75 5.18
C LEU A 149 -5.98 0.88 4.22
N ASN A 150 -6.32 0.83 2.93
CA ASN A 150 -5.62 0.03 1.93
C ASN A 150 -4.14 0.42 1.76
N GLY A 151 -3.77 1.68 1.97
CA GLY A 151 -2.35 2.10 1.96
C GLY A 151 -1.49 1.33 2.97
N HIS A 152 -2.04 1.07 4.16
CA HIS A 152 -1.39 0.30 5.21
C HIS A 152 -1.30 -1.19 4.85
N LEU A 153 -2.39 -1.76 4.30
CA LEU A 153 -2.42 -3.15 3.85
C LEU A 153 -1.33 -3.42 2.81
N LEU A 154 -1.17 -2.51 1.85
CA LEU A 154 -0.11 -2.61 0.85
C LEU A 154 1.29 -2.53 1.49
N ALA A 155 1.49 -1.64 2.47
CA ALA A 155 2.76 -1.54 3.18
C ALA A 155 3.10 -2.83 3.95
N PHE A 156 2.16 -3.41 4.69
CA PHE A 156 2.36 -4.70 5.36
C PHE A 156 2.61 -5.84 4.36
N GLY A 157 1.91 -5.83 3.23
CA GLY A 157 2.17 -6.77 2.13
C GLY A 157 3.59 -6.67 1.59
N GLN A 158 4.12 -5.45 1.43
CA GLN A 158 5.49 -5.21 0.99
C GLN A 158 6.54 -5.62 2.04
N MET A 159 6.18 -5.56 3.33
CA MET A 159 7.04 -6.06 4.41
C MET A 159 7.07 -7.59 4.47
N GLY A 160 6.01 -8.27 4.00
CA GLY A 160 5.94 -9.72 3.94
C GLY A 160 6.11 -10.38 5.31
N ASP A 161 6.84 -11.50 5.34
CA ASP A 161 7.08 -12.32 6.52
C ASP A 161 7.73 -11.58 7.69
N THR A 162 8.53 -10.54 7.42
CA THR A 162 9.11 -9.69 8.47
C THR A 162 8.06 -9.00 9.35
N SER A 163 6.83 -8.86 8.87
CA SER A 163 5.72 -8.27 9.62
C SER A 163 4.86 -9.28 10.40
N TRP A 164 5.04 -10.60 10.21
CA TRP A 164 4.15 -11.61 10.80
C TRP A 164 4.17 -11.60 12.33
N ALA A 165 5.35 -11.76 12.94
CA ALA A 165 5.48 -11.81 14.40
C ALA A 165 4.88 -10.57 15.09
N PRO A 166 5.19 -9.32 14.67
CA PRO A 166 4.61 -8.15 15.32
C PRO A 166 3.11 -7.96 14.98
N LEU A 167 2.62 -8.34 13.79
CA LEU A 167 1.17 -8.34 13.51
C LEU A 167 0.41 -9.34 14.38
N ARG A 168 0.93 -10.56 14.55
CA ARG A 168 0.33 -11.56 15.44
C ARG A 168 0.26 -11.06 16.87
N ALA A 169 1.32 -10.41 17.36
CA ALA A 169 1.31 -9.79 18.68
C ALA A 169 0.20 -8.71 18.79
N ALA A 170 0.08 -7.82 17.80
CA ALA A 170 -0.97 -6.81 17.76
C ALA A 170 -2.39 -7.41 17.70
N ILE A 171 -2.58 -8.51 16.96
CA ILE A 171 -3.86 -9.25 16.89
C ILE A 171 -4.24 -9.80 18.27
N GLN A 172 -3.28 -10.40 19.00
CA GLN A 172 -3.54 -10.90 20.35
C GLN A 172 -3.83 -9.76 21.33
N GLU A 173 -3.11 -8.64 21.23
CA GLU A 173 -3.37 -7.46 22.05
C GLU A 173 -4.79 -6.91 21.82
N ALA A 174 -5.20 -6.72 20.55
CA ALA A 174 -6.55 -6.28 20.20
C ALA A 174 -7.63 -7.23 20.73
N ARG A 175 -7.40 -8.55 20.63
CA ARG A 175 -8.28 -9.57 21.22
C ARG A 175 -8.38 -9.42 22.74
N SER A 176 -7.26 -9.24 23.43
CA SER A 176 -7.23 -9.08 24.90
C SER A 176 -8.00 -7.85 25.38
N ARG A 177 -8.11 -6.83 24.54
CA ARG A 177 -8.85 -5.59 24.80
C ARG A 177 -10.30 -5.61 24.30
N GLY A 178 -10.74 -6.68 23.65
CA GLY A 178 -12.07 -6.76 23.05
C GLY A 178 -12.27 -5.84 21.84
N GLU A 179 -11.19 -5.42 21.17
CA GLU A 179 -11.24 -4.50 20.03
C GLU A 179 -11.50 -5.26 18.71
N THR A 180 -12.72 -5.76 18.53
CA THR A 180 -13.09 -6.63 17.41
C THR A 180 -12.78 -6.02 16.03
N GLU A 181 -13.09 -4.74 15.82
CA GLU A 181 -12.83 -4.07 14.54
C GLU A 181 -11.34 -3.90 14.27
N VAL A 182 -10.54 -3.59 15.30
CA VAL A 182 -9.07 -3.52 15.19
C VAL A 182 -8.51 -4.90 14.87
N GLY A 183 -8.93 -5.93 15.59
CA GLY A 183 -8.52 -7.31 15.34
C GLY A 183 -8.84 -7.76 13.92
N LYS A 184 -10.03 -7.43 13.40
CA LYS A 184 -10.45 -7.73 12.02
C LYS A 184 -9.48 -7.12 11.00
N TRP A 185 -9.20 -5.82 11.11
CA TRP A 185 -8.30 -5.13 10.19
C TRP A 185 -6.85 -5.59 10.31
N LEU A 186 -6.38 -5.95 11.51
CA LEU A 186 -5.06 -6.54 11.70
C LEU A 186 -4.95 -7.94 11.06
N CYS A 187 -5.99 -8.76 11.12
CA CYS A 187 -6.03 -10.02 10.36
C CYS A 187 -5.98 -9.77 8.84
N ILE A 188 -6.68 -8.73 8.33
CA ILE A 188 -6.61 -8.36 6.91
C ILE A 188 -5.18 -7.92 6.54
N ALA A 189 -4.51 -7.13 7.39
CA ALA A 189 -3.11 -6.74 7.21
C ALA A 189 -2.16 -7.95 7.17
N ALA A 190 -2.29 -8.88 8.11
CA ALA A 190 -1.51 -10.12 8.12
C ALA A 190 -1.75 -10.98 6.88
N GLY A 191 -2.99 -11.04 6.38
CA GLY A 191 -3.29 -11.74 5.13
C GLY A 191 -2.64 -11.08 3.91
N TYR A 192 -2.55 -9.74 3.87
CA TYR A 192 -1.80 -9.03 2.84
C TYR A 192 -0.30 -9.34 2.88
N ALA A 193 0.25 -9.55 4.08
CA ALA A 193 1.61 -10.01 4.32
C ALA A 193 1.82 -11.51 4.06
N CYS A 194 0.80 -12.22 3.56
CA CYS A 194 0.80 -13.66 3.29
C CYS A 194 0.99 -14.54 4.55
N ASP A 195 0.62 -14.06 5.73
CA ASP A 195 0.65 -14.88 6.95
C ASP A 195 -0.41 -15.99 6.87
N PRO A 196 -0.05 -17.28 6.86
CA PRO A 196 -1.02 -18.36 6.74
C PRO A 196 -1.90 -18.55 7.99
N GLU A 197 -1.50 -18.05 9.16
CA GLU A 197 -2.21 -18.28 10.43
C GLU A 197 -3.53 -17.50 10.54
N VAL A 198 -3.75 -16.50 9.69
CA VAL A 198 -4.96 -15.68 9.72
C VAL A 198 -6.04 -16.12 8.74
N ALA A 199 -5.77 -17.12 7.88
CA ALA A 199 -6.70 -17.57 6.84
C ALA A 199 -8.09 -17.93 7.40
N ASP A 200 -8.15 -18.72 8.48
CA ASP A 200 -9.40 -19.14 9.09
C ASP A 200 -10.17 -17.97 9.72
N ALA A 201 -9.46 -17.01 10.31
CA ALA A 201 -10.05 -15.81 10.88
C ALA A 201 -10.61 -14.85 9.80
N LEU A 202 -10.04 -14.87 8.59
CA LEU A 202 -10.50 -14.05 7.47
C LEU A 202 -11.72 -14.62 6.76
N LYS A 203 -11.93 -15.94 6.80
CA LYS A 203 -13.03 -16.60 6.07
C LYS A 203 -14.43 -16.03 6.41
N PRO A 204 -14.81 -15.80 7.68
CA PRO A 204 -16.08 -15.14 8.00
C PRO A 204 -16.20 -13.71 7.43
N VAL A 205 -15.11 -12.95 7.38
CA VAL A 205 -15.09 -11.59 6.83
C VAL A 205 -15.36 -11.62 5.32
N VAL A 206 -14.72 -12.55 4.61
CA VAL A 206 -14.92 -12.78 3.18
C VAL A 206 -16.38 -13.12 2.85
N LEU A 207 -16.98 -14.01 3.64
CA LEU A 207 -18.31 -14.54 3.37
C LEU A 207 -19.44 -13.62 3.82
N SER A 208 -19.23 -12.80 4.85
CA SER A 208 -20.37 -12.20 5.58
C SER A 208 -20.13 -10.82 6.20
N ASP A 209 -19.00 -10.15 5.96
CA ASP A 209 -18.84 -8.76 6.46
C ASP A 209 -19.89 -7.83 5.80
N PRO A 210 -20.61 -7.01 6.58
CA PRO A 210 -21.67 -6.16 6.06
C PRO A 210 -21.14 -5.05 5.12
N ASP A 211 -19.88 -4.64 5.27
CA ASP A 211 -19.26 -3.67 4.38
C ASP A 211 -18.70 -4.39 3.15
N ARG A 212 -19.37 -4.19 2.01
CA ARG A 212 -18.97 -4.77 0.72
C ARG A 212 -17.54 -4.43 0.30
N TYR A 213 -17.01 -3.28 0.72
CA TYR A 213 -15.65 -2.86 0.40
C TYR A 213 -14.62 -3.49 1.35
N VAL A 214 -14.99 -3.75 2.61
CA VAL A 214 -14.20 -4.59 3.52
C VAL A 214 -14.08 -6.00 2.96
N ARG A 215 -15.18 -6.57 2.44
CA ARG A 215 -15.13 -7.88 1.77
C ARG A 215 -14.12 -7.92 0.63
N LEU A 216 -13.98 -6.85 -0.17
CA LEU A 216 -12.99 -6.81 -1.28
C LEU A 216 -11.55 -6.98 -0.77
N VAL A 217 -11.16 -6.21 0.24
CA VAL A 217 -9.81 -6.31 0.81
C VAL A 217 -9.62 -7.61 1.58
N ALA A 218 -10.67 -8.13 2.23
CA ALA A 218 -10.62 -9.42 2.90
C ALA A 218 -10.45 -10.59 1.91
N ILE A 219 -11.08 -10.55 0.73
CA ILE A 219 -10.90 -11.58 -0.32
C ILE A 219 -9.45 -11.65 -0.77
N ARG A 220 -8.82 -10.49 -0.99
CA ARG A 220 -7.39 -10.40 -1.36
C ARG A 220 -6.49 -10.92 -0.25
N ALA A 221 -6.73 -10.50 0.98
CA ALA A 221 -5.99 -10.97 2.16
C ALA A 221 -6.10 -12.48 2.35
N TYR A 222 -7.32 -13.02 2.23
CA TYR A 222 -7.60 -14.44 2.36
C TYR A 222 -6.94 -15.26 1.25
N SER A 223 -7.06 -14.83 0.00
CA SER A 223 -6.40 -15.45 -1.17
C SER A 223 -4.89 -15.56 -0.98
N ARG A 224 -4.24 -14.48 -0.50
CA ARG A 224 -2.80 -14.44 -0.25
C ARG A 224 -2.39 -15.34 0.92
N SER A 225 -3.12 -15.30 2.03
CA SER A 225 -2.87 -16.09 3.24
C SER A 225 -3.09 -17.59 3.02
N ALA A 226 -4.22 -17.97 2.41
CA ALA A 226 -4.60 -19.37 2.23
C ALA A 226 -3.99 -20.02 0.98
N GLY A 227 -3.48 -19.21 0.03
CA GLY A 227 -2.94 -19.70 -1.24
C GLY A 227 -3.96 -20.55 -2.00
N GLN A 228 -3.53 -21.70 -2.52
CA GLN A 228 -4.41 -22.61 -3.27
C GLN A 228 -5.62 -23.10 -2.47
N LYS A 229 -5.55 -23.14 -1.13
CA LYS A 229 -6.69 -23.53 -0.27
C LYS A 229 -7.83 -22.51 -0.31
N ALA A 230 -7.60 -21.30 -0.84
CA ALA A 230 -8.63 -20.29 -1.00
C ALA A 230 -9.65 -20.63 -2.09
N VAL A 231 -9.26 -21.44 -3.10
CA VAL A 231 -10.04 -21.63 -4.33
C VAL A 231 -11.50 -22.02 -4.09
N PRO A 232 -11.83 -23.01 -3.23
CA PRO A 232 -13.24 -23.38 -3.00
C PRO A 232 -14.09 -22.23 -2.44
N VAL A 233 -13.50 -21.36 -1.61
CA VAL A 233 -14.20 -20.19 -1.09
C VAL A 233 -14.34 -19.13 -2.19
N LEU A 234 -13.30 -18.90 -3.00
CA LEU A 234 -13.36 -17.93 -4.11
C LEU A 234 -14.39 -18.36 -5.18
N GLU A 235 -14.48 -19.65 -5.49
CA GLU A 235 -15.48 -20.20 -6.41
C GLU A 235 -16.91 -19.93 -5.93
N SER A 236 -17.16 -20.07 -4.62
CA SER A 236 -18.48 -19.79 -4.03
C SER A 236 -18.91 -18.32 -4.16
N LEU A 237 -17.99 -17.41 -4.46
CA LEU A 237 -18.25 -15.98 -4.60
C LEU A 237 -18.49 -15.53 -6.06
N LEU A 238 -18.31 -16.42 -7.05
CA LEU A 238 -18.41 -16.05 -8.46
C LEU A 238 -19.81 -15.58 -8.88
N ASP A 239 -20.84 -16.00 -8.15
CA ASP A 239 -22.23 -15.61 -8.37
C ASP A 239 -22.73 -14.52 -7.40
N ASP A 240 -21.86 -14.00 -6.51
CA ASP A 240 -22.23 -12.98 -5.54
C ASP A 240 -22.81 -11.73 -6.25
N PRO A 241 -24.06 -11.32 -5.92
CA PRO A 241 -24.77 -10.27 -6.64
C PRO A 241 -24.37 -8.86 -6.22
N THR A 242 -23.45 -8.70 -5.26
CA THR A 242 -23.11 -7.41 -4.67
C THR A 242 -22.48 -6.47 -5.70
N VAL A 243 -23.14 -5.33 -5.91
CA VAL A 243 -22.68 -4.28 -6.83
C VAL A 243 -21.92 -3.17 -6.09
N GLY A 244 -20.99 -2.51 -6.79
CA GLY A 244 -20.29 -1.32 -6.28
C GLY A 244 -21.12 -0.04 -6.43
N GLU A 245 -20.84 0.96 -5.59
CA GLU A 245 -21.53 2.27 -5.61
C GLU A 245 -20.68 3.39 -6.24
N TYR A 246 -19.39 3.13 -6.46
CA TYR A 246 -18.42 4.13 -6.94
C TYR A 246 -18.17 4.08 -8.46
N ASP A 247 -19.03 3.42 -9.24
CA ASP A 247 -18.86 3.38 -10.70
C ASP A 247 -19.38 4.66 -11.39
N LEU A 248 -18.57 5.17 -12.33
CA LEU A 248 -18.77 6.43 -13.05
C LEU A 248 -19.42 6.24 -14.43
N LYS A 249 -19.71 5.00 -14.83
CA LYS A 249 -20.23 4.71 -16.17
C LYS A 249 -21.76 4.56 -16.17
N SER A 250 -22.47 5.63 -16.52
CA SER A 250 -23.94 5.67 -16.63
C SER A 250 -24.55 4.71 -17.66
N PHE A 251 -23.73 4.05 -18.49
CA PHE A 251 -24.18 3.26 -19.65
C PHE A 251 -23.98 1.74 -19.49
N ALA A 252 -23.50 1.26 -18.34
CA ALA A 252 -23.31 -0.17 -18.08
C ALA A 252 -23.98 -0.58 -16.76
N PRO A 253 -24.46 -1.82 -16.64
CA PRO A 253 -24.91 -2.34 -15.35
C PRO A 253 -23.74 -2.30 -14.34
N PRO A 254 -24.01 -1.95 -13.06
CA PRO A 254 -22.96 -1.87 -12.06
C PRO A 254 -22.19 -3.20 -11.93
N PRO A 255 -20.86 -3.15 -11.80
CA PRO A 255 -20.04 -4.34 -11.68
C PRO A 255 -20.36 -5.10 -10.39
N LYS A 256 -20.47 -6.43 -10.50
CA LYS A 256 -20.54 -7.35 -9.34
C LYS A 256 -19.17 -7.44 -8.67
N ILE A 257 -18.86 -6.49 -7.79
CA ILE A 257 -17.51 -6.24 -7.27
C ILE A 257 -16.91 -7.42 -6.49
N ILE A 258 -17.74 -8.21 -5.81
CA ILE A 258 -17.30 -9.40 -5.06
C ILE A 258 -16.87 -10.49 -6.03
N ALA A 259 -17.76 -10.85 -6.97
CA ALA A 259 -17.48 -11.84 -8.00
C ALA A 259 -16.25 -11.47 -8.86
N LEU A 260 -16.10 -10.20 -9.23
CA LEU A 260 -14.94 -9.72 -9.98
C LEU A 260 -13.64 -9.85 -9.18
N THR A 261 -13.67 -9.51 -7.88
CA THR A 261 -12.49 -9.62 -7.02
C THR A 261 -12.09 -11.08 -6.79
N ALA A 262 -13.06 -11.96 -6.55
CA ALA A 262 -12.81 -13.39 -6.43
C ALA A 262 -12.20 -13.98 -7.72
N ARG A 263 -12.75 -13.61 -8.88
CA ARG A 263 -12.21 -14.03 -10.19
C ARG A 263 -10.77 -13.57 -10.41
N ALA A 264 -10.47 -12.31 -10.08
CA ALA A 264 -9.11 -11.77 -10.20
C ALA A 264 -8.12 -12.54 -9.29
N GLU A 265 -8.51 -12.83 -8.05
CA GLU A 265 -7.66 -13.58 -7.13
C GLU A 265 -7.47 -15.05 -7.55
N MET A 266 -8.49 -15.72 -8.09
CA MET A 266 -8.33 -17.05 -8.68
C MET A 266 -7.39 -17.05 -9.89
N HIS A 267 -7.48 -16.02 -10.75
CA HIS A 267 -6.57 -15.88 -11.89
C HIS A 267 -5.11 -15.74 -11.42
N ARG A 268 -4.88 -14.93 -10.38
CA ARG A 268 -3.56 -14.78 -9.73
C ARG A 268 -3.03 -16.10 -9.16
N LEU A 269 -3.88 -16.89 -8.49
CA LEU A 269 -3.47 -18.18 -7.91
C LEU A 269 -3.12 -19.23 -8.99
N THR A 270 -3.76 -19.15 -10.16
CA THR A 270 -3.52 -20.09 -11.28
C THR A 270 -2.38 -19.67 -12.19
N ASN A 271 -1.96 -18.40 -12.14
CA ASN A 271 -0.86 -17.84 -12.92
C ASN A 271 0.08 -17.09 -11.97
N PRO A 272 0.81 -17.80 -11.10
CA PRO A 272 1.83 -17.15 -10.27
C PRO A 272 2.96 -16.64 -11.16
N ASP A 273 3.28 -15.36 -11.05
CA ASP A 273 4.47 -14.73 -11.66
C ASP A 273 5.77 -15.39 -11.19
#